data_AF-A0A8J8ANF3-F1
#
_entry.id   AF-A0A8J8ANF3-F1
#
_cell.length_a   1.000
_cell.length_b   1.000
_cell.length_c   1.000
_cell.angle_alpha   90.00
_cell.angle_beta   90.00
_cell.angle_gamma   90.00
#
_symmetry.space_group_name_H-M   'P 1'
#
loop_
_entity.id
_entity.type
_entity.pdbx_description
1 polymer ?
#
loop_
_entity_poly.entity_id
_entity_poly.type
_entity_poly.pdbx_seq_one_letter_code
_entity_poly.pdbx_strand_id
1 'polypeptide(L)'
;MSQDSKNTLSNNNLRRLQGWARSVYPHDAHDRCAIAQAYLAQLDAELVADLVRKGWRDVFAAAERDWPEAFTELNQNQPEPAS
;
A
#
# COMPACT_ATOMS: atom_id res chain seq x y z
N MET A 1 16.93 -16.57 -12.08
CA MET A 1 16.74 -15.20 -11.58
C MET A 1 15.73 -15.26 -10.46
N SER A 2 16.18 -15.51 -9.23
CA SER A 2 15.31 -15.40 -8.05
C SER A 2 15.42 -13.96 -7.57
N GLN A 3 14.53 -13.12 -8.06
CA GLN A 3 14.35 -11.79 -7.50
C GLN A 3 13.57 -12.00 -6.20
N ASP A 4 14.28 -12.43 -5.15
CA ASP A 4 13.84 -12.33 -3.76
C ASP A 4 13.69 -10.83 -3.48
N SER A 5 12.57 -10.28 -3.93
CA SER A 5 12.08 -8.98 -3.53
C SER A 5 11.87 -9.13 -2.04
N LYS A 6 12.88 -8.70 -1.28
CA LYS A 6 12.98 -8.84 0.17
C LYS A 6 11.72 -8.19 0.75
N ASN A 7 10.69 -9.00 0.97
CA ASN A 7 9.40 -8.46 1.32
C ASN A 7 9.52 -7.90 2.72
N THR A 8 9.48 -6.57 2.85
CA THR A 8 9.68 -5.85 4.11
C THR A 8 8.61 -6.25 5.13
N LEU A 9 7.49 -6.82 4.67
CA LEU A 9 6.43 -7.35 5.49
C LEU A 9 6.44 -8.87 5.55
N SER A 10 6.12 -9.40 6.73
CA SER A 10 5.80 -10.82 6.89
C SER A 10 4.52 -11.20 6.14
N ASN A 11 4.36 -12.47 5.78
CA ASN A 11 3.14 -12.99 5.14
C ASN A 11 1.86 -12.66 5.94
N ASN A 12 1.94 -12.62 7.27
CA ASN A 12 0.82 -12.24 8.12
C ASN A 12 0.44 -10.76 7.92
N ASN A 13 1.44 -9.88 7.88
CA ASN A 13 1.24 -8.45 7.66
C ASN A 13 0.66 -8.18 6.27
N LEU A 14 1.15 -8.86 5.22
CA LEU A 14 0.59 -8.75 3.87
C LEU A 14 -0.89 -9.13 3.82
N ARG A 15 -1.27 -10.24 4.46
CA ARG A 15 -2.67 -10.67 4.52
C ARG A 15 -3.54 -9.64 5.24
N ARG A 16 -3.04 -9.04 6.31
CA ARG A 16 -3.76 -8.02 7.08
C ARG A 16 -3.87 -6.70 6.31
N LEU A 17 -2.82 -6.28 5.61
CA LEU A 17 -2.82 -5.11 4.71
C LEU A 17 -3.89 -5.28 3.62
N GLN A 18 -3.86 -6.39 2.90
CA GLN A 18 -4.82 -6.69 1.83
C GLN A 18 -6.25 -6.80 2.35
N GLY A 19 -6.45 -7.47 3.48
CA GLY A 19 -7.76 -7.60 4.11
C GLY A 19 -8.35 -6.25 4.51
N TRP A 20 -7.54 -5.39 5.13
CA TRP A 20 -7.95 -4.05 5.49
C TRP A 20 -8.23 -3.20 4.25
N ALA A 21 -7.33 -3.20 3.26
CA ALA A 21 -7.50 -2.42 2.04
C ALA A 21 -8.78 -2.81 1.29
N ARG A 22 -9.09 -4.12 1.17
CA ARG A 22 -10.35 -4.59 0.56
C ARG A 22 -11.60 -4.12 1.29
N SER A 23 -11.53 -3.91 2.60
CA SER A 23 -12.68 -3.38 3.37
C SER A 23 -12.89 -1.87 3.23
N VAL A 24 -11.85 -1.11 2.86
CA VAL A 24 -11.89 0.36 2.77
C VAL A 24 -11.96 0.84 1.33
N TYR A 25 -11.26 0.15 0.42
CA TYR A 25 -11.03 0.51 -0.97
C TYR A 25 -11.42 -0.65 -1.91
N PRO A 26 -12.71 -1.02 -2.00
CA PRO A 26 -13.11 -2.26 -2.67
C PRO A 26 -12.79 -2.31 -4.17
N HIS A 27 -12.62 -1.16 -4.83
CA HIS A 27 -12.42 -1.07 -6.29
C HIS A 27 -10.94 -1.10 -6.69
N ASP A 28 -10.04 -0.63 -5.85
CA ASP A 28 -8.62 -0.39 -6.15
C ASP A 28 -7.68 -0.88 -5.03
N ALA A 29 -8.18 -1.73 -4.11
CA ALA A 29 -7.41 -2.29 -3.00
C ALA A 29 -6.11 -2.96 -3.43
N HIS A 30 -6.10 -3.62 -4.59
CA HIS A 30 -4.92 -4.30 -5.10
C HIS A 30 -3.78 -3.31 -5.38
N ASP A 31 -4.08 -2.27 -6.16
CA ASP A 31 -3.09 -1.30 -6.61
C ASP A 31 -2.65 -0.38 -5.47
N ARG A 32 -3.58 0.02 -4.60
CA ARG A 32 -3.23 0.70 -3.34
C ARG A 32 -2.29 -0.15 -2.49
N CYS A 33 -2.54 -1.45 -2.35
CA CYS A 33 -1.63 -2.34 -1.61
C CYS A 33 -0.25 -2.42 -2.28
N ALA A 34 -0.17 -2.37 -3.61
CA ALA A 34 1.10 -2.37 -4.32
C ALA A 34 1.90 -1.09 -4.02
N ILE A 35 1.25 0.08 -4.05
CA ILE A 35 1.87 1.37 -3.70
C ILE A 35 2.35 1.36 -2.24
N ALA A 36 1.49 0.92 -1.31
CA ALA A 36 1.86 0.85 0.10
C ALA A 36 3.03 -0.11 0.37
N GLN A 37 3.08 -1.25 -0.31
CA GLN A 37 4.22 -2.17 -0.21
C GLN A 37 5.51 -1.55 -0.77
N ALA A 38 5.42 -0.89 -1.92
CA ALA A 38 6.56 -0.19 -2.53
C ALA A 38 7.09 0.93 -1.61
N TYR A 39 6.19 1.70 -1.00
CA TYR A 39 6.53 2.72 -0.01
C TYR A 39 7.25 2.11 1.21
N LEU A 40 6.68 1.07 1.82
CA LEU A 40 7.31 0.39 2.96
C LEU A 40 8.65 -0.25 2.61
N ALA A 41 8.88 -0.64 1.35
CA ALA A 41 10.16 -1.17 0.90
C ALA A 41 11.29 -0.13 0.82
N GLN A 42 10.96 1.17 0.81
CA GLN A 42 11.94 2.25 0.81
C GLN A 42 12.25 2.78 2.23
N LEU A 43 11.50 2.33 3.24
CA LEU A 43 11.69 2.74 4.63
C LEU A 43 12.63 1.79 5.38
N ASP A 44 13.27 2.34 6.42
CA ASP A 44 13.99 1.54 7.40
C ASP A 44 13.06 0.66 8.22
N ALA A 45 13.58 -0.49 8.67
CA ALA A 45 12.81 -1.51 9.38
C ALA A 45 12.14 -0.98 10.66
N GLU A 46 12.77 -0.04 11.37
CA GLU A 46 12.21 0.60 12.58
C GLU A 46 10.98 1.45 12.24
N LEU A 47 11.05 2.26 11.18
CA LEU A 47 9.93 3.08 10.70
C LEU A 47 8.77 2.21 10.22
N VAL A 48 9.07 1.12 9.50
CA VAL A 48 8.06 0.15 9.09
C VAL A 48 7.37 -0.46 10.30
N ALA A 49 8.13 -0.90 11.32
CA ALA A 49 7.55 -1.49 12.53
C ALA A 49 6.64 -0.51 13.27
N ASP A 50 7.02 0.77 13.36
CA ASP A 50 6.23 1.81 14.00
C ASP A 50 4.96 2.15 13.23
N LEU A 51 5.02 2.26 11.90
CA LEU A 51 3.83 2.47 11.07
C LEU A 51 2.87 1.28 11.15
N VAL A 52 3.39 0.06 11.06
CA VAL A 52 2.58 -1.17 11.18
C VAL A 52 1.93 -1.27 12.56
N ARG A 53 2.62 -0.83 13.63
CA ARG A 53 2.08 -0.79 15.00
C ARG A 53 0.94 0.22 15.14
N LYS A 54 1.01 1.38 14.46
CA LYS A 54 -0.09 2.36 14.40
C LYS A 54 -1.30 1.81 13.64
N GLY A 55 -1.04 1.08 12.55
CA GLY A 55 -2.03 0.31 11.81
C GLY A 55 -2.05 0.65 10.32
N TRP A 56 -2.85 -0.09 9.56
CA TRP A 56 -2.87 0.03 8.10
C TRP A 56 -3.35 1.40 7.62
N ARG A 57 -4.31 2.01 8.31
CA ARG A 57 -4.77 3.37 7.99
C ARG A 57 -3.59 4.36 7.95
N ASP A 58 -2.73 4.34 8.96
CA ASP A 58 -1.56 5.21 9.04
C ASP A 58 -0.50 4.86 8.00
N VAL A 59 -0.33 3.58 7.65
CA VAL A 59 0.54 3.16 6.54
C VAL A 59 0.08 3.80 5.23
N PHE A 60 -1.21 3.68 4.89
CA PHE A 60 -1.74 4.27 3.66
C PHE A 60 -1.69 5.80 3.68
N ALA A 61 -2.04 6.43 4.80
CA ALA A 61 -1.96 7.88 4.94
C ALA A 61 -0.52 8.41 4.82
N ALA A 62 0.47 7.68 5.35
CA ALA A 62 1.87 8.03 5.17
C ALA A 62 2.30 7.88 3.71
N ALA A 63 1.95 6.76 3.06
CA ALA A 63 2.25 6.54 1.65
C ALA A 63 1.60 7.61 0.75
N GLU A 64 0.36 7.99 1.01
CA GLU A 64 -0.36 9.02 0.25
C GLU A 64 0.18 10.43 0.49
N ARG A 65 0.64 10.72 1.72
CA ARG A 65 1.29 11.99 2.03
C ARG A 65 2.64 12.13 1.35
N ASP A 66 3.42 11.05 1.35
CA ASP A 66 4.80 11.10 0.88
C ASP A 66 4.89 10.88 -0.64
N TRP A 67 4.00 10.06 -1.24
CA TRP A 67 3.86 9.83 -2.69
C TRP A 67 2.42 10.11 -3.20
N PRO A 68 1.92 11.35 -3.11
CA PRO A 68 0.57 11.68 -3.55
C PRO A 68 0.34 11.43 -5.05
N GLU A 69 1.39 11.45 -5.87
CA GLU A 69 1.37 11.23 -7.31
C GLU A 69 0.97 9.78 -7.63
N ALA A 70 1.51 8.80 -6.90
CA ALA A 70 1.19 7.39 -7.10
C ALA A 70 -0.30 7.09 -6.85
N PHE A 71 -0.92 7.80 -5.89
CA PHE A 71 -2.35 7.68 -5.62
C PHE A 71 -3.21 8.52 -6.58
N THR A 72 -2.69 9.62 -7.11
CA THR A 72 -3.38 10.44 -8.11
C THR A 72 -3.46 9.73 -9.47
N GLU A 73 -2.36 9.11 -9.91
CA GLU A 73 -2.32 8.31 -11.14
C GLU A 73 -3.28 7.11 -11.06
N LEU A 74 -3.45 6.52 -9.88
CA LEU A 74 -4.42 5.46 -9.66
C LEU A 74 -5.86 5.92 -9.95
N ASN A 75 -6.22 7.12 -9.49
CA ASN A 75 -7.56 7.69 -9.71
C ASN A 75 -7.79 8.08 -11.18
N GLN A 76 -6.74 8.47 -11.92
CA GLN A 76 -6.83 8.87 -13.33
C GLN A 76 -6.94 7.68 -14.30
N ASN A 77 -6.45 6.50 -13.89
CA ASN A 77 -6.55 5.27 -14.68
C ASN A 77 -7.84 4.46 -14.43
N GLN A 78 -8.75 4.97 -13.59
CA GLN A 78 -10.09 4.43 -13.49
C GLN A 78 -10.83 4.79 -14.79
N PRO A 79 -11.37 3.83 -15.56
CA PRO A 79 -12.14 4.15 -16.76
C PRO A 79 -13.31 5.05 -16.36
N GLU A 80 -13.40 6.24 -16.95
CA GLU A 80 -14.58 7.10 -16.80
C GLU A 80 -15.83 6.26 -17.12
N PRO A 81 -16.88 6.29 -16.28
CA PRO A 81 -18.13 5.65 -16.64
C PRO A 81 -18.63 6.35 -17.91
N ALA A 82 -18.69 5.60 -19.01
CA ALA A 82 -19.22 6.07 -20.28
C ALA A 82 -20.61 6.68 -20.04
N SER A 83 -20.73 7.98 -20.31
CA SER A 83 -22.00 8.74 -20.25
C SER A 83 -22.92 8.38 -21.40
#